data_AF-A0A524FZC1-F1
#
_entry.id   AF-A0A524FZC1-F1
#
_cell.length_a   1.000
_cell.length_b   1.000
_cell.length_c   1.000
_cell.angle_alpha   90.00
_cell.angle_beta   90.00
_cell.angle_gamma   90.00
#
_symmetry.space_group_name_H-M   'P 1'
#
loop_
_entity.id
_entity.type
_entity.pdbx_description
1 polymer ?
#
loop_
_entity_poly.entity_id
_entity_poly.type
_entity_poly.pdbx_seq_one_letter_code
_entity_poly.pdbx_strand_id
1 'polypeptide(L)'
;MNEILTPERKAFRESIKGMNRIGYSGPITKEVIEDFIAAAPGVQLLTVDVIDDTVFDLRMLTPLKELLTLTINEGAELKEILLDGIQECEVLMGFEINVNPEETIEEIDLTPLKNHPELGVVTIACPVKNIKGLDVLGTIPNLHSIGFYSLDIPEFDLSALSSCTKLDSIFLGDIGPESPTKPYRITLPKNAHIKLFEASECYSEDLEIEIDFSFLEGIESMDSLGLVNCNLTSFDLSVLSTLKRLGKLDLSNNKITHLDVTPILEMPMFTEKALGEPPFLVDEDVVIQIAKRREQNVVEIIGIPDKVIDDHDGHFAIEYEFGHKWLKNLIDTNRVEWI
;
A
#
# COMPACT_ATOMS: atom_id res chain seq x y z
N MET A 1 -46.31 14.83 2.99
CA MET A 1 -46.15 16.29 2.78
C MET A 1 -45.37 16.46 1.49
N ASN A 2 -45.80 17.35 0.59
CA ASN A 2 -44.98 17.68 -0.59
C ASN A 2 -43.79 18.49 -0.11
N GLU A 3 -42.62 17.89 -0.09
CA GLU A 3 -41.36 18.57 0.22
C GLU A 3 -41.09 19.63 -0.85
N ILE A 4 -40.99 20.89 -0.46
CA ILE A 4 -40.70 21.99 -1.38
C ILE A 4 -39.17 22.12 -1.46
N LEU A 5 -38.56 21.40 -2.39
CA LEU A 5 -37.13 21.50 -2.66
C LEU A 5 -36.76 22.85 -3.26
N THR A 6 -35.61 23.39 -2.84
CA THR A 6 -35.00 24.56 -3.50
C THR A 6 -34.62 24.22 -4.95
N PRO A 7 -34.51 25.22 -5.85
CA PRO A 7 -34.03 25.00 -7.21
C PRO A 7 -32.69 24.25 -7.28
N GLU A 8 -31.78 24.54 -6.35
CA GLU A 8 -30.45 23.93 -6.27
C GLU A 8 -30.55 22.44 -5.94
N ARG A 9 -31.33 22.07 -4.91
CA ARG A 9 -31.55 20.66 -4.56
C ARG A 9 -32.25 19.88 -5.66
N LYS A 10 -33.18 20.51 -6.39
CA LYS A 10 -33.82 19.88 -7.58
C LYS A 10 -32.81 19.62 -8.68
N ALA A 11 -31.96 20.60 -9.00
CA ALA A 11 -30.92 20.46 -10.00
C ALA A 11 -29.93 19.34 -9.62
N PHE A 12 -29.54 19.30 -8.35
CA PHE A 12 -28.67 18.26 -7.80
C PHE A 12 -29.29 16.86 -7.87
N ARG A 13 -30.54 16.68 -7.40
CA ARG A 13 -31.25 15.39 -7.51
C ARG A 13 -31.33 14.91 -8.96
N GLU A 14 -31.64 15.79 -9.91
CA GLU A 14 -31.66 15.40 -11.32
C GLU A 14 -30.27 15.09 -11.88
N SER A 15 -29.20 15.74 -11.40
CA SER A 15 -27.83 15.44 -11.86
C SER A 15 -27.30 14.08 -11.40
N ILE A 16 -27.78 13.55 -10.27
CA ILE A 16 -27.34 12.25 -9.73
C ILE A 16 -28.32 11.09 -9.97
N LYS A 17 -29.44 11.37 -10.66
CA LYS A 17 -30.57 10.44 -10.77
C LYS A 17 -30.18 9.10 -11.40
N GLY A 18 -30.38 8.03 -10.64
CA GLY A 18 -30.10 6.65 -11.07
C GLY A 18 -28.60 6.31 -11.17
N MET A 19 -27.71 7.17 -10.68
CA MET A 19 -26.29 6.88 -10.63
C MET A 19 -25.98 5.84 -9.54
N ASN A 20 -25.02 4.96 -9.82
CA ASN A 20 -24.43 4.05 -8.83
C ASN A 20 -23.06 4.53 -8.34
N ARG A 21 -22.47 5.53 -9.00
CA ARG A 21 -21.22 6.19 -8.61
C ARG A 21 -21.46 7.69 -8.48
N ILE A 22 -21.14 8.25 -7.33
CA ILE A 22 -21.31 9.67 -7.05
C ILE A 22 -19.98 10.22 -6.52
N GLY A 23 -19.52 11.31 -7.13
CA GLY A 23 -18.53 12.21 -6.54
C GLY A 23 -19.27 13.41 -5.97
N TYR A 24 -19.01 13.76 -4.72
CA TYR A 24 -19.62 14.89 -4.04
C TYR A 24 -18.56 15.77 -3.42
N SER A 25 -18.72 17.08 -3.54
CA SER A 25 -17.79 18.06 -3.03
C SER A 25 -18.57 19.09 -2.22
N GLY A 26 -18.28 19.17 -0.92
CA GLY A 26 -19.02 19.99 0.04
C GLY A 26 -19.40 19.24 1.32
N PRO A 27 -20.14 19.91 2.23
CA PRO A 27 -20.46 19.36 3.53
C PRO A 27 -21.52 18.24 3.44
N ILE A 28 -21.27 17.12 4.11
CA ILE A 28 -22.21 16.00 4.20
C ILE A 28 -23.29 16.32 5.23
N THR A 29 -24.34 16.99 4.76
CA THR A 29 -25.52 17.29 5.57
C THR A 29 -26.61 16.24 5.40
N LYS A 30 -27.55 16.19 6.36
CA LYS A 30 -28.73 15.33 6.26
C LYS A 30 -29.52 15.54 4.96
N GLU A 31 -29.62 16.78 4.48
CA GLU A 31 -30.34 17.10 3.25
C GLU A 31 -29.69 16.50 2.00
N VAL A 32 -28.35 16.49 1.95
CA VAL A 32 -27.57 15.87 0.87
C VAL A 32 -27.79 14.36 0.86
N ILE A 33 -27.80 13.73 2.03
CA ILE A 33 -28.06 12.29 2.15
C ILE A 33 -29.49 11.94 1.74
N GLU A 34 -30.47 12.75 2.14
CA GLU A 34 -31.85 12.61 1.65
C GLU A 34 -31.92 12.72 0.12
N ASP A 35 -31.11 13.59 -0.50
CA ASP A 35 -31.03 13.74 -1.95
C ASP A 35 -30.38 12.51 -2.62
N PHE A 36 -29.32 11.96 -2.04
CA PHE A 36 -28.73 10.69 -2.49
C PHE A 36 -29.74 9.56 -2.47
N ILE A 37 -30.44 9.35 -1.35
CA ILE A 37 -31.43 8.27 -1.22
C ILE A 37 -32.59 8.48 -2.22
N ALA A 38 -33.07 9.71 -2.38
CA ALA A 38 -34.22 10.00 -3.22
C ALA A 38 -33.92 9.84 -4.73
N ALA A 39 -32.71 10.22 -5.17
CA ALA A 39 -32.35 10.24 -6.59
C ALA A 39 -31.51 9.03 -7.02
N ALA A 40 -30.70 8.48 -6.11
CA ALA A 40 -29.72 7.42 -6.36
C ALA A 40 -29.73 6.37 -5.23
N PRO A 41 -30.85 5.68 -4.98
CA PRO A 41 -30.98 4.74 -3.86
C PRO A 41 -30.01 3.54 -3.92
N GLY A 42 -29.48 3.22 -5.10
CA GLY A 42 -28.50 2.15 -5.33
C GLY A 42 -27.08 2.67 -5.52
N VAL A 43 -26.70 3.75 -4.82
CA VAL A 43 -25.31 4.23 -4.83
C VAL A 43 -24.39 3.18 -4.19
N GLN A 44 -23.35 2.81 -4.95
CA GLN A 44 -22.39 1.78 -4.57
C GLN A 44 -20.98 2.34 -4.39
N LEU A 45 -20.63 3.39 -5.14
CA LEU A 45 -19.33 4.04 -5.07
C LEU A 45 -19.54 5.50 -4.72
N LEU A 46 -19.09 5.91 -3.53
CA LEU A 46 -19.17 7.29 -3.08
C LEU A 46 -17.77 7.84 -2.86
N THR A 47 -17.46 8.93 -3.56
CA THR A 47 -16.28 9.74 -3.31
C THR A 47 -16.74 11.07 -2.73
N VAL A 48 -16.19 11.48 -1.59
CA VAL A 48 -16.52 12.73 -0.92
C VAL A 48 -15.27 13.59 -0.82
N ASP A 49 -15.27 14.76 -1.46
CA ASP A 49 -14.28 15.80 -1.25
C ASP A 49 -14.75 16.67 -0.05
N VAL A 50 -14.05 16.58 1.07
CA VAL A 50 -14.43 17.27 2.32
C VAL A 50 -13.98 18.74 2.24
N ILE A 51 -14.94 19.66 2.21
CA ILE A 51 -14.70 21.10 2.07
C ILE A 51 -15.33 21.84 3.24
N ASP A 52 -14.55 22.74 3.85
CA ASP A 52 -14.96 23.62 4.97
C ASP A 52 -15.48 22.87 6.22
N ASP A 53 -15.17 21.58 6.34
CA ASP A 53 -15.53 20.74 7.49
C ASP A 53 -14.28 20.41 8.33
N THR A 54 -14.39 20.64 9.64
CA THR A 54 -13.34 20.29 10.61
C THR A 54 -13.49 18.88 11.18
N VAL A 55 -14.67 18.28 11.06
CA VAL A 55 -14.98 16.93 11.53
C VAL A 55 -15.80 16.22 10.46
N PHE A 56 -15.34 15.06 10.02
CA PHE A 56 -16.08 14.22 9.08
C PHE A 56 -16.74 13.04 9.80
N ASP A 57 -18.08 13.04 9.87
CA ASP A 57 -18.86 12.06 10.64
C ASP A 57 -19.64 11.10 9.74
N LEU A 58 -19.20 9.84 9.71
CA LEU A 58 -19.78 8.80 8.86
C LEU A 58 -21.18 8.36 9.31
N ARG A 59 -21.67 8.77 10.48
CA ARG A 59 -23.05 8.47 10.91
C ARG A 59 -24.09 9.03 9.93
N MET A 60 -23.74 10.09 9.21
CA MET A 60 -24.58 10.66 8.17
C MET A 60 -24.74 9.70 6.97
N LEU A 61 -23.78 8.82 6.72
CA LEU A 61 -23.80 7.88 5.58
C LEU A 61 -24.56 6.58 5.87
N THR A 62 -24.98 6.35 7.12
CA THR A 62 -25.71 5.13 7.54
C THR A 62 -26.93 4.75 6.69
N PRO A 63 -27.65 5.67 6.01
CA PRO A 63 -28.72 5.28 5.11
C PRO A 63 -28.27 4.62 3.80
N LEU A 64 -27.00 4.76 3.41
CA LEU A 64 -26.45 4.29 2.13
C LEU A 64 -25.96 2.83 2.24
N LYS A 65 -26.89 1.91 2.47
CA LYS A 65 -26.58 0.51 2.81
C LYS A 65 -25.92 -0.31 1.70
N GLU A 66 -26.06 0.10 0.44
CA GLU A 66 -25.52 -0.60 -0.73
C GLU A 66 -24.09 -0.16 -1.09
N LEU A 67 -23.45 0.62 -0.22
CA LEU A 67 -22.13 1.17 -0.49
C LEU A 67 -21.06 0.06 -0.50
N LEU A 68 -20.46 -0.15 -1.67
CA LEU A 68 -19.34 -1.06 -1.90
C LEU A 68 -17.99 -0.36 -1.65
N THR A 69 -17.88 0.92 -2.00
CA THR A 69 -16.65 1.69 -1.84
C THR A 69 -16.95 3.09 -1.33
N LEU A 70 -16.23 3.49 -0.29
CA LEU A 70 -16.20 4.85 0.23
C LEU A 70 -14.78 5.40 0.12
N THR A 71 -14.64 6.51 -0.59
CA THR A 71 -13.40 7.28 -0.67
C THR A 71 -13.64 8.67 -0.08
N ILE A 72 -12.84 9.06 0.89
CA ILE A 72 -12.84 10.39 1.49
C ILE A 72 -11.59 11.10 0.96
N ASN A 73 -11.77 12.16 0.19
CA ASN A 73 -10.73 12.97 -0.41
C ASN A 73 -10.78 14.39 0.14
N GLU A 74 -9.69 15.13 0.00
CA GLU A 74 -9.61 16.55 0.37
C GLU A 74 -10.00 16.80 1.85
N GLY A 75 -9.63 17.95 2.39
CA GLY A 75 -9.93 18.23 3.79
C GLY A 75 -8.84 19.01 4.47
N ALA A 76 -8.45 20.14 3.87
CA ALA A 76 -7.42 21.01 4.41
C ALA A 76 -7.73 21.42 5.87
N GLU A 77 -9.00 21.63 6.22
CA GLU A 77 -9.41 22.05 7.56
C GLU A 77 -9.74 20.87 8.50
N LEU A 78 -9.63 19.63 8.02
CA LEU A 78 -10.08 18.44 8.74
C LEU A 78 -9.18 18.16 9.96
N LYS A 79 -9.79 18.00 11.13
CA LYS A 79 -9.09 17.70 12.39
C LYS A 79 -9.43 16.33 12.93
N GLU A 80 -10.56 15.76 12.50
CA GLU A 80 -11.09 14.52 13.03
C GLU A 80 -11.93 13.78 11.99
N ILE A 81 -11.77 12.45 11.95
CA ILE A 81 -12.59 11.55 11.13
C ILE A 81 -13.25 10.54 12.06
N LEU A 82 -14.57 10.59 12.15
CA LEU A 82 -15.38 9.70 12.98
C LEU A 82 -15.97 8.59 12.12
N LEU A 83 -15.39 7.40 12.20
CA LEU A 83 -15.83 6.23 11.42
C LEU A 83 -17.11 5.57 11.96
N ASP A 84 -17.65 6.03 13.08
CA ASP A 84 -18.93 5.55 13.61
C ASP A 84 -20.02 5.65 12.54
N GLY A 85 -20.79 4.56 12.38
CA GLY A 85 -21.84 4.47 11.37
C GLY A 85 -21.42 3.68 10.14
N ILE A 86 -20.12 3.56 9.86
CA ILE A 86 -19.64 2.75 8.72
C ILE A 86 -20.09 1.28 8.84
N GLN A 87 -20.23 0.76 10.07
CA GLN A 87 -20.72 -0.60 10.33
C GLN A 87 -22.11 -0.92 9.77
N GLU A 88 -22.88 0.10 9.37
CA GLU A 88 -24.18 -0.08 8.72
C GLU A 88 -24.06 -0.33 7.20
N CYS A 89 -22.86 -0.18 6.61
CA CYS A 89 -22.57 -0.44 5.20
C CYS A 89 -22.23 -1.93 5.00
N GLU A 90 -23.23 -2.80 5.05
CA GLU A 90 -23.08 -4.26 5.13
C GLU A 90 -22.26 -4.90 3.99
N VAL A 91 -22.17 -4.24 2.83
CA VAL A 91 -21.51 -4.75 1.63
C VAL A 91 -20.20 -4.02 1.29
N LEU A 92 -19.64 -3.26 2.22
CA LEU A 92 -18.41 -2.49 2.00
C LEU A 92 -17.24 -3.42 1.62
N MET A 93 -16.67 -3.19 0.45
CA MET A 93 -15.54 -3.93 -0.13
C MET A 93 -14.25 -3.11 -0.13
N GLY A 94 -14.33 -1.79 -0.18
CA GLY A 94 -13.18 -0.89 -0.18
C GLY A 94 -13.42 0.34 0.67
N PHE A 95 -12.42 0.73 1.45
CA PHE A 95 -12.45 1.92 2.29
C PHE A 95 -11.17 2.72 2.14
N GLU A 96 -11.28 3.98 1.75
CA GLU A 96 -10.15 4.83 1.45
C GLU A 96 -10.30 6.21 2.10
N ILE A 97 -9.26 6.63 2.81
CA ILE A 97 -9.07 8.02 3.26
C ILE A 97 -7.84 8.55 2.51
N ASN A 98 -7.99 9.67 1.83
CA ASN A 98 -6.94 10.36 1.09
C ASN A 98 -7.06 11.87 1.30
N VAL A 99 -6.66 12.31 2.49
CA VAL A 99 -6.83 13.70 2.94
C VAL A 99 -5.49 14.25 3.37
N ASN A 100 -5.25 15.53 3.07
CA ASN A 100 -4.04 16.24 3.46
C ASN A 100 -4.41 17.50 4.27
N PRO A 101 -4.83 17.34 5.53
CA PRO A 101 -5.17 18.44 6.41
C PRO A 101 -3.95 19.32 6.71
N GLU A 102 -4.20 20.59 7.02
CA GLU A 102 -3.17 21.56 7.45
C GLU A 102 -2.55 21.18 8.81
N GLU A 103 -3.30 20.47 9.66
CA GLU A 103 -2.87 19.96 10.95
C GLU A 103 -2.93 18.43 10.94
N THR A 104 -1.91 17.76 11.49
CA THR A 104 -1.91 16.31 11.68
C THR A 104 -3.09 15.87 12.56
N ILE A 105 -3.84 14.87 12.12
CA ILE A 105 -4.93 14.25 12.90
C ILE A 105 -4.32 13.45 14.06
N GLU A 106 -4.91 13.55 15.25
CA GLU A 106 -4.36 12.86 16.44
C GLU A 106 -4.52 11.34 16.37
N GLU A 107 -5.69 10.85 15.95
CA GLU A 107 -5.98 9.42 15.86
C GLU A 107 -7.04 9.14 14.79
N ILE A 108 -6.89 8.02 14.08
CA ILE A 108 -7.98 7.39 13.32
C ILE A 108 -8.28 6.04 13.96
N ASP A 109 -9.53 5.83 14.38
CA ASP A 109 -10.00 4.58 14.99
C ASP A 109 -10.69 3.69 13.94
N LEU A 110 -10.01 2.60 13.55
CA LEU A 110 -10.50 1.61 12.59
C LEU A 110 -11.42 0.56 13.23
N THR A 111 -11.65 0.59 14.55
CA THR A 111 -12.53 -0.35 15.26
C THR A 111 -13.91 -0.52 14.61
N PRO A 112 -14.56 0.54 14.07
CA PRO A 112 -15.85 0.40 13.38
C PRO A 112 -15.84 -0.50 12.14
N LEU A 113 -14.66 -0.81 11.57
CA LEU A 113 -14.54 -1.70 10.40
C LEU A 113 -14.70 -3.20 10.72
N LYS A 114 -14.70 -3.59 12.00
CA LYS A 114 -14.67 -5.00 12.45
C LYS A 114 -15.65 -5.97 11.78
N ASN A 115 -16.83 -5.50 11.39
CA ASN A 115 -17.93 -6.36 10.93
C ASN A 115 -18.17 -6.32 9.41
N HIS A 116 -17.16 -6.04 8.59
CA HIS A 116 -17.27 -6.02 7.13
C HIS A 116 -16.61 -7.26 6.52
N PRO A 117 -17.33 -8.39 6.37
CA PRO A 117 -16.72 -9.62 5.87
C PRO A 117 -16.24 -9.51 4.42
N GLU A 118 -16.81 -8.60 3.63
CA GLU A 118 -16.47 -8.38 2.22
C GLU A 118 -15.35 -7.35 2.02
N LEU A 119 -14.90 -6.66 3.07
CA LEU A 119 -13.87 -5.63 2.98
C LEU A 119 -12.53 -6.28 2.55
N GLY A 120 -12.07 -5.91 1.37
CA GLY A 120 -10.84 -6.42 0.76
C GLY A 120 -9.69 -5.42 0.80
N VAL A 121 -10.01 -4.13 0.74
CA VAL A 121 -9.03 -3.05 0.62
C VAL A 121 -9.28 -1.97 1.67
N VAL A 122 -8.23 -1.60 2.40
CA VAL A 122 -8.22 -0.46 3.31
C VAL A 122 -7.02 0.42 3.01
N THR A 123 -7.25 1.68 2.68
CA THR A 123 -6.18 2.66 2.44
C THR A 123 -6.38 3.89 3.33
N ILE A 124 -5.34 4.28 4.06
CA ILE A 124 -5.31 5.49 4.87
C ILE A 124 -4.11 6.31 4.43
N ALA A 125 -4.35 7.35 3.65
CA ALA A 125 -3.41 8.38 3.25
C ALA A 125 -3.79 9.68 3.96
N CYS A 126 -3.20 9.91 5.13
CA CYS A 126 -3.52 11.04 5.99
C CYS A 126 -2.43 11.24 7.05
N PRO A 127 -1.86 12.45 7.17
CA PRO A 127 -1.12 12.92 8.35
C PRO A 127 -1.84 12.55 9.65
N VAL A 128 -1.39 11.48 10.31
CA VAL A 128 -2.00 11.00 11.56
C VAL A 128 -0.95 10.48 12.56
N LYS A 129 -1.14 10.79 13.84
CA LYS A 129 -0.22 10.42 14.93
C LYS A 129 -0.51 9.07 15.58
N ASN A 130 -1.68 8.49 15.31
CA ASN A 130 -2.04 7.16 15.79
C ASN A 130 -3.09 6.48 14.89
N ILE A 131 -2.89 5.18 14.65
CA ILE A 131 -3.92 4.31 14.06
C ILE A 131 -4.34 3.30 15.11
N LYS A 132 -5.62 3.35 15.50
CA LYS A 132 -6.21 2.41 16.45
C LYS A 132 -7.04 1.37 15.71
N GLY A 133 -7.14 0.17 16.28
CA GLY A 133 -8.00 -0.90 15.74
C GLY A 133 -7.36 -1.75 14.64
N LEU A 134 -6.04 -1.78 14.52
CA LEU A 134 -5.37 -2.71 13.58
C LEU A 134 -5.71 -4.18 13.87
N ASP A 135 -5.99 -4.53 15.12
CA ASP A 135 -6.44 -5.86 15.53
C ASP A 135 -7.79 -6.25 14.94
N VAL A 136 -8.71 -5.29 14.72
CA VAL A 136 -10.00 -5.60 14.09
C VAL A 136 -9.86 -5.90 12.62
N LEU A 137 -8.91 -5.26 11.92
CA LEU A 137 -8.58 -5.59 10.53
C LEU A 137 -8.09 -7.03 10.41
N GLY A 138 -7.34 -7.50 11.43
CA GLY A 138 -6.93 -8.89 11.60
C GLY A 138 -8.07 -9.92 11.55
N THR A 139 -9.31 -9.49 11.82
CA THR A 139 -10.49 -10.37 11.87
C THR A 139 -11.28 -10.41 10.56
N ILE A 140 -10.91 -9.59 9.57
CA ILE A 140 -11.64 -9.44 8.32
C ILE A 140 -11.21 -10.55 7.33
N PRO A 141 -12.10 -11.49 6.95
CA PRO A 141 -11.72 -12.70 6.23
C PRO A 141 -11.32 -12.45 4.77
N ASN A 142 -11.77 -11.36 4.18
CA ASN A 142 -11.49 -11.01 2.79
C ASN A 142 -10.42 -9.92 2.61
N LEU A 143 -9.85 -9.39 3.71
CA LEU A 143 -8.83 -8.35 3.64
C LEU A 143 -7.59 -8.90 2.92
N HIS A 144 -7.27 -8.33 1.77
CA HIS A 144 -6.15 -8.75 0.94
C HIS A 144 -5.13 -7.63 0.67
N SER A 145 -5.54 -6.37 0.78
CA SER A 145 -4.67 -5.22 0.55
C SER A 145 -4.84 -4.15 1.61
N ILE A 146 -3.72 -3.62 2.10
CA ILE A 146 -3.68 -2.44 2.98
C ILE A 146 -2.70 -1.41 2.44
N GLY A 147 -3.07 -0.14 2.53
CA GLY A 147 -2.23 0.99 2.21
C GLY A 147 -2.19 1.99 3.36
N PHE A 148 -1.00 2.40 3.77
CA PHE A 148 -0.82 3.43 4.79
C PHE A 148 0.16 4.47 4.30
N TYR A 149 -0.29 5.71 4.22
CA TYR A 149 0.47 6.82 3.71
C TYR A 149 0.40 8.04 4.62
N SER A 150 1.49 8.81 4.65
CA SER A 150 1.58 10.06 5.40
C SER A 150 1.36 9.85 6.91
N LEU A 151 2.00 8.83 7.51
CA LEU A 151 1.82 8.53 8.93
C LEU A 151 2.93 9.15 9.80
N ASP A 152 2.58 10.10 10.67
CA ASP A 152 3.48 10.72 11.67
C ASP A 152 3.50 9.90 12.97
N ILE A 153 3.82 8.61 12.83
CA ILE A 153 3.90 7.66 13.95
C ILE A 153 5.36 7.27 14.22
N PRO A 154 5.77 7.03 15.48
CA PRO A 154 7.18 6.75 15.81
C PRO A 154 7.63 5.31 15.50
N GLU A 155 6.68 4.39 15.38
CA GLU A 155 6.88 3.00 14.96
C GLU A 155 5.55 2.47 14.42
N PHE A 156 5.59 1.46 13.54
CA PHE A 156 4.39 0.88 12.97
C PHE A 156 4.37 -0.64 13.12
N ASP A 157 3.44 -1.13 13.92
CA ASP A 157 3.30 -2.55 14.22
C ASP A 157 2.04 -3.14 13.55
N LEU A 158 2.26 -3.92 12.49
CA LEU A 158 1.23 -4.65 11.75
C LEU A 158 1.13 -6.12 12.19
N SER A 159 1.75 -6.52 13.31
CA SER A 159 1.71 -7.91 13.80
C SER A 159 0.29 -8.41 14.07
N ALA A 160 -0.63 -7.49 14.42
CA ALA A 160 -2.05 -7.77 14.62
C ALA A 160 -2.74 -8.34 13.36
N LEU A 161 -2.16 -8.14 12.17
CA LEU A 161 -2.66 -8.66 10.90
C LEU A 161 -2.19 -10.09 10.59
N SER A 162 -1.47 -10.75 11.51
CA SER A 162 -0.96 -12.11 11.30
C SER A 162 -2.05 -13.17 11.12
N SER A 163 -3.31 -12.87 11.45
CA SER A 163 -4.46 -13.75 11.18
C SER A 163 -5.09 -13.55 9.80
N CYS A 164 -4.71 -12.51 9.05
CA CYS A 164 -5.24 -12.24 7.71
C CYS A 164 -4.64 -13.20 6.68
N THR A 165 -5.27 -14.36 6.49
CA THR A 165 -4.77 -15.40 5.57
C THR A 165 -4.83 -15.01 4.10
N LYS A 166 -5.59 -13.97 3.75
CA LYS A 166 -5.70 -13.44 2.39
C LYS A 166 -4.88 -12.16 2.17
N LEU A 167 -4.30 -11.59 3.23
CA LEU A 167 -3.45 -10.40 3.10
C LEU A 167 -2.22 -10.76 2.28
N ASP A 168 -2.14 -10.18 1.09
CA ASP A 168 -1.03 -10.41 0.16
C ASP A 168 -0.32 -9.12 -0.26
N SER A 169 -0.90 -7.95 0.02
CA SER A 169 -0.36 -6.66 -0.40
C SER A 169 -0.32 -5.66 0.74
N ILE A 170 0.86 -5.11 1.00
CA ILE A 170 1.10 -4.07 2.00
C ILE A 170 1.85 -2.92 1.32
N PHE A 171 1.25 -1.74 1.34
CA PHE A 171 1.86 -0.52 0.85
C PHE A 171 2.03 0.49 1.97
N LEU A 172 3.23 1.02 2.09
CA LEU A 172 3.64 2.00 3.07
C LEU A 172 4.32 3.15 2.33
N GLY A 173 3.90 4.39 2.55
CA GLY A 173 4.54 5.54 1.91
C GLY A 173 4.55 6.75 2.81
N ASP A 174 5.60 7.57 2.79
CA ASP A 174 5.56 8.84 3.52
C ASP A 174 5.33 8.60 5.03
N ILE A 175 6.01 7.62 5.63
CA ILE A 175 5.77 7.19 7.03
C ILE A 175 6.97 7.42 7.93
N GLY A 176 6.70 7.73 9.19
CA GLY A 176 7.70 8.02 10.21
C GLY A 176 7.53 9.43 10.75
N PRO A 177 8.12 9.73 11.93
CA PRO A 177 7.95 11.03 12.54
C PRO A 177 8.81 12.08 11.84
N GLU A 178 8.33 13.32 11.75
CA GLU A 178 9.08 14.44 11.11
C GLU A 178 10.46 14.67 11.72
N SER A 179 10.63 14.39 13.02
CA SER A 179 11.88 14.54 13.77
C SER A 179 12.24 13.25 14.52
N PRO A 180 12.72 12.21 13.82
CA PRO A 180 13.00 10.92 14.43
C PRO A 180 14.22 11.01 15.35
N THR A 181 14.10 10.45 16.55
CA THR A 181 15.21 10.36 17.53
C THR A 181 15.78 8.95 17.68
N LYS A 182 15.13 7.97 17.05
CA LYS A 182 15.51 6.55 16.96
C LYS A 182 15.19 6.03 15.54
N PRO A 183 15.86 4.97 15.07
CA PRO A 183 15.47 4.27 13.85
C PRO A 183 13.97 3.99 13.82
N TYR A 184 13.35 4.24 12.67
CA TYR A 184 11.92 4.03 12.48
C TYR A 184 11.66 2.53 12.26
N ARG A 185 10.84 1.93 13.12
CA ARG A 185 10.63 0.48 13.15
C ARG A 185 9.30 0.11 12.51
N ILE A 186 9.33 -0.85 11.60
CA ILE A 186 8.14 -1.50 11.02
C ILE A 186 8.15 -2.97 11.40
N THR A 187 7.05 -3.45 11.98
CA THR A 187 6.83 -4.87 12.25
C THR A 187 5.76 -5.40 11.32
N LEU A 188 6.11 -6.39 10.48
CA LEU A 188 5.20 -7.02 9.52
C LEU A 188 4.54 -8.28 10.08
N PRO A 189 3.36 -8.68 9.58
CA PRO A 189 2.67 -9.89 10.02
C PRO A 189 3.42 -11.16 9.58
N LYS A 190 3.70 -12.08 10.51
CA LYS A 190 4.58 -13.25 10.25
C LYS A 190 3.92 -14.42 9.53
N ASN A 191 2.59 -14.54 9.60
CA ASN A 191 1.85 -15.65 8.98
C ASN A 191 1.03 -15.22 7.75
N ALA A 192 1.19 -13.97 7.31
CA ALA A 192 0.55 -13.50 6.09
C ALA A 192 1.39 -13.93 4.88
N HIS A 193 0.75 -14.44 3.83
CA HIS A 193 1.41 -14.78 2.58
C HIS A 193 1.58 -13.53 1.71
N ILE A 194 2.40 -12.60 2.20
CA ILE A 194 2.65 -11.33 1.53
C ILE A 194 3.35 -11.62 0.20
N LYS A 195 2.70 -11.22 -0.90
CA LYS A 195 3.24 -11.25 -2.25
C LYS A 195 3.85 -9.91 -2.64
N LEU A 196 3.35 -8.82 -2.10
CA LEU A 196 3.78 -7.48 -2.43
C LEU A 196 3.97 -6.66 -1.15
N PHE A 197 5.19 -6.22 -0.94
CA PHE A 197 5.53 -5.28 0.13
C PHE A 197 6.31 -4.11 -0.46
N GLU A 198 5.71 -2.93 -0.37
CA GLU A 198 6.29 -1.69 -0.84
C GLU A 198 6.34 -0.71 0.33
N ALA A 199 7.53 -0.26 0.68
CA ALA A 199 7.74 0.88 1.56
C ALA A 199 8.47 1.97 0.77
N SER A 200 7.93 3.18 0.76
CA SER A 200 8.56 4.33 0.12
C SER A 200 8.61 5.55 1.03
N GLU A 201 9.54 6.48 0.80
CA GLU A 201 9.54 7.79 1.45
C GLU A 201 9.45 7.70 2.98
N CYS A 202 10.26 6.83 3.60
CA CYS A 202 10.20 6.68 5.06
C CYS A 202 10.96 7.84 5.72
N TYR A 203 10.27 8.68 6.49
CA TYR A 203 10.80 9.89 7.12
C TYR A 203 11.93 9.58 8.09
N SER A 204 13.15 9.66 7.58
CA SER A 204 14.34 9.92 8.36
C SER A 204 15.51 10.30 7.45
N GLU A 205 15.99 11.54 7.54
CA GLU A 205 17.23 11.92 6.85
C GLU A 205 18.45 11.25 7.48
N ASP A 206 18.43 10.98 8.79
CA ASP A 206 19.62 10.60 9.55
C ASP A 206 19.60 9.17 10.09
N LEU A 207 18.44 8.52 10.20
CA LEU A 207 18.29 7.20 10.81
C LEU A 207 17.74 6.19 9.80
N GLU A 208 18.32 5.00 9.82
CA GLU A 208 17.89 3.92 8.93
C GLU A 208 16.55 3.34 9.40
N ILE A 209 15.78 2.80 8.47
CA ILE A 209 14.58 2.04 8.78
C ILE A 209 14.92 0.65 9.34
N GLU A 210 14.17 0.18 10.31
CA GLU A 210 14.31 -1.16 10.87
C GLU A 210 13.10 -2.03 10.50
N ILE A 211 13.34 -3.09 9.72
CA ILE A 211 12.32 -4.07 9.34
C ILE A 211 12.81 -5.48 9.72
N ASP A 212 11.98 -6.23 10.43
CA ASP A 212 12.19 -7.67 10.66
C ASP A 212 11.66 -8.46 9.46
N PHE A 213 12.58 -8.95 8.60
CA PHE A 213 12.26 -9.74 7.41
C PHE A 213 11.88 -11.20 7.70
N SER A 214 11.71 -11.62 8.96
CA SER A 214 11.27 -12.99 9.28
C SER A 214 9.88 -13.34 8.74
N PHE A 215 9.09 -12.37 8.27
CA PHE A 215 7.85 -12.65 7.53
C PHE A 215 8.11 -13.38 6.19
N LEU A 216 9.34 -13.33 5.66
CA LEU A 216 9.74 -14.07 4.46
C LEU A 216 9.98 -15.56 4.73
N GLU A 217 10.08 -15.97 6.00
CA GLU A 217 10.30 -17.38 6.35
C GLU A 217 9.16 -18.26 5.81
N GLY A 218 9.50 -19.22 4.94
CA GLY A 218 8.53 -20.13 4.33
C GLY A 218 7.77 -19.56 3.13
N ILE A 219 8.04 -18.32 2.72
CA ILE A 219 7.58 -17.78 1.44
C ILE A 219 8.49 -18.34 0.34
N GLU A 220 7.89 -18.98 -0.67
CA GLU A 220 8.65 -19.52 -1.81
C GLU A 220 8.73 -18.54 -2.98
N SER A 221 7.83 -17.57 -3.04
CA SER A 221 7.75 -16.60 -4.11
C SER A 221 7.13 -15.29 -3.66
N MET A 222 7.69 -14.19 -4.13
CA MET A 222 7.14 -12.86 -3.93
C MET A 222 7.09 -12.11 -5.26
N ASP A 223 6.07 -11.29 -5.45
CA ASP A 223 5.87 -10.52 -6.66
C ASP A 223 6.66 -9.20 -6.60
N SER A 224 6.71 -8.52 -5.45
CA SER A 224 7.52 -7.32 -5.30
C SER A 224 8.00 -7.07 -3.87
N LEU A 225 9.26 -6.67 -3.75
CA LEU A 225 9.87 -6.06 -2.56
C LEU A 225 10.39 -4.67 -2.92
N GLY A 226 9.80 -3.61 -2.40
CA GLY A 226 10.34 -2.27 -2.56
C GLY A 226 10.59 -1.60 -1.22
N LEU A 227 11.76 -0.97 -1.11
CA LEU A 227 12.22 -0.14 -0.01
C LEU A 227 12.84 1.12 -0.61
N VAL A 228 12.02 1.98 -1.20
CA VAL A 228 12.44 3.13 -1.99
C VAL A 228 12.57 4.36 -1.12
N ASN A 229 13.71 5.06 -1.16
CA ASN A 229 13.91 6.23 -0.31
C ASN A 229 13.62 5.96 1.18
N CYS A 230 14.22 4.88 1.70
CA CYS A 230 14.08 4.45 3.08
C CYS A 230 15.35 4.69 3.92
N ASN A 231 16.26 5.52 3.40
CA ASN A 231 17.54 5.86 4.04
C ASN A 231 18.41 4.62 4.38
N LEU A 232 18.27 3.52 3.64
CA LEU A 232 19.04 2.30 3.87
C LEU A 232 20.52 2.55 3.61
N THR A 233 21.38 2.14 4.53
CA THR A 233 22.84 2.22 4.34
C THR A 233 23.42 0.87 3.90
N SER A 234 22.68 -0.20 4.15
CA SER A 234 22.99 -1.56 3.74
C SER A 234 21.71 -2.37 3.54
N PHE A 235 21.81 -3.49 2.84
CA PHE A 235 20.72 -4.46 2.76
C PHE A 235 21.29 -5.88 2.71
N ASP A 236 20.88 -6.73 3.65
CA ASP A 236 21.32 -8.13 3.67
C ASP A 236 20.43 -8.99 2.76
N LEU A 237 20.91 -9.25 1.54
CA LEU A 237 20.20 -10.07 0.57
C LEU A 237 20.07 -11.55 0.98
N SER A 238 20.72 -12.01 2.06
CA SER A 238 20.55 -13.37 2.55
C SER A 238 19.13 -13.64 3.08
N VAL A 239 18.39 -12.61 3.47
CA VAL A 239 16.98 -12.73 3.88
C VAL A 239 16.08 -13.19 2.73
N LEU A 240 16.51 -12.99 1.48
CA LEU A 240 15.80 -13.41 0.27
C LEU A 240 16.21 -14.82 -0.20
N SER A 241 17.22 -15.44 0.41
CA SER A 241 17.83 -16.67 -0.10
C SER A 241 16.91 -17.90 -0.10
N THR A 242 15.81 -17.86 0.66
CA THR A 242 14.78 -18.91 0.66
C THR A 242 13.77 -18.76 -0.48
N LEU A 243 13.67 -17.57 -1.07
CA LEU A 243 12.78 -17.34 -2.20
C LEU A 243 13.28 -18.12 -3.41
N LYS A 244 12.38 -18.88 -4.04
CA LYS A 244 12.66 -19.55 -5.32
C LYS A 244 12.54 -18.58 -6.49
N ARG A 245 11.82 -17.46 -6.30
CA ARG A 245 11.62 -16.40 -7.28
C ARG A 245 11.24 -15.08 -6.61
N LEU A 246 11.61 -13.96 -7.23
CA LEU A 246 11.18 -12.62 -6.87
C LEU A 246 10.79 -11.87 -8.15
N GLY A 247 9.63 -11.22 -8.20
CA GLY A 247 9.27 -10.37 -9.36
C GLY A 247 10.18 -9.16 -9.43
N LYS A 248 10.01 -8.24 -8.49
CA LYS A 248 10.76 -6.99 -8.41
C LYS A 248 11.46 -6.84 -7.05
N LEU A 249 12.67 -6.30 -7.08
CA LEU A 249 13.41 -5.78 -5.94
C LEU A 249 13.76 -4.32 -6.22
N ASP A 250 13.24 -3.40 -5.41
CA ASP A 250 13.53 -1.98 -5.54
C ASP A 250 14.19 -1.46 -4.27
N LEU A 251 15.47 -1.11 -4.39
CA LEU A 251 16.28 -0.50 -3.34
C LEU A 251 16.76 0.90 -3.78
N SER A 252 16.09 1.53 -4.75
CA SER A 252 16.48 2.83 -5.28
C SER A 252 16.29 3.98 -4.27
N ASN A 253 17.00 5.08 -4.51
CA ASN A 253 17.02 6.29 -3.71
C ASN A 253 17.43 6.05 -2.25
N ASN A 254 18.34 5.11 -2.00
CA ASN A 254 18.85 4.85 -0.65
C ASN A 254 20.25 5.45 -0.47
N LYS A 255 20.94 5.08 0.61
CA LYS A 255 22.34 5.44 0.90
C LYS A 255 23.27 4.23 0.87
N ILE A 256 22.83 3.16 0.21
CA ILE A 256 23.62 1.95 0.02
C ILE A 256 24.80 2.31 -0.88
N THR A 257 26.02 1.99 -0.46
CA THR A 257 27.22 2.26 -1.28
C THR A 257 27.81 0.97 -1.86
N HIS A 258 27.58 -0.15 -1.18
CA HIS A 258 28.06 -1.47 -1.56
C HIS A 258 26.94 -2.48 -1.29
N LEU A 259 26.71 -3.40 -2.22
CA LEU A 259 25.65 -4.40 -2.11
C LEU A 259 26.18 -5.78 -2.52
N ASP A 260 26.22 -6.72 -1.58
CA ASP A 260 26.60 -8.11 -1.86
C ASP A 260 25.42 -8.90 -2.43
N VAL A 261 25.43 -9.10 -3.75
CA VAL A 261 24.38 -9.84 -4.46
C VAL A 261 24.63 -11.35 -4.50
N THR A 262 25.72 -11.83 -3.89
CA THR A 262 26.05 -13.26 -3.82
C THR A 262 24.88 -14.15 -3.38
N PRO A 263 24.09 -13.79 -2.34
CA PRO A 263 23.02 -14.64 -1.84
C PRO A 263 21.91 -14.91 -2.85
N ILE A 264 21.73 -14.04 -3.84
CA ILE A 264 20.61 -14.08 -4.80
C ILE A 264 21.05 -14.28 -6.25
N LEU A 265 22.34 -14.55 -6.53
CA LEU A 265 22.84 -14.72 -7.91
C LEU A 265 22.01 -15.73 -8.73
N GLU A 266 21.61 -16.84 -8.11
CA GLU A 266 20.84 -17.91 -8.74
C GLU A 266 19.33 -17.68 -8.66
N MET A 267 18.87 -16.59 -8.02
CA MET A 267 17.46 -16.28 -7.93
C MET A 267 16.99 -15.73 -9.28
N PRO A 268 16.04 -16.40 -9.95
CA PRO A 268 15.45 -15.86 -11.16
C PRO A 268 14.46 -14.75 -10.79
N MET A 269 14.46 -13.69 -11.59
CA MET A 269 13.54 -12.56 -11.42
C MET A 269 12.69 -12.31 -12.67
N PHE A 270 11.58 -11.60 -12.51
CA PHE A 270 10.63 -11.33 -13.60
C PHE A 270 10.67 -9.88 -14.04
N THR A 271 10.75 -9.64 -15.34
CA THR A 271 10.58 -8.29 -15.90
C THR A 271 9.23 -8.16 -16.58
N GLU A 272 8.55 -7.04 -16.31
CA GLU A 272 7.37 -6.65 -17.05
C GLU A 272 7.78 -6.02 -18.37
N LYS A 273 7.70 -6.80 -19.44
CA LYS A 273 8.10 -6.38 -20.79
C LYS A 273 7.36 -5.13 -21.27
N ALA A 274 6.11 -4.94 -20.83
CA ALA A 274 5.27 -3.82 -21.26
C ALA A 274 5.64 -2.48 -20.60
N LEU A 275 6.19 -2.51 -19.37
CA LEU A 275 6.59 -1.30 -18.65
C LEU A 275 8.07 -0.96 -18.83
N GLY A 276 8.89 -1.96 -19.20
CA GLY A 276 10.33 -1.75 -19.42
C GLY A 276 11.10 -1.47 -18.14
N GLU A 277 10.47 -1.61 -16.97
CA GLU A 277 11.13 -1.48 -15.67
C GLU A 277 12.06 -2.68 -15.43
N PRO A 278 13.30 -2.43 -14.96
CA PRO A 278 14.17 -3.52 -14.55
C PRO A 278 13.65 -4.16 -13.26
N PRO A 279 13.87 -5.46 -13.06
CA PRO A 279 13.33 -6.20 -11.93
C PRO A 279 14.18 -6.02 -10.67
N PHE A 280 15.37 -5.44 -10.81
CA PHE A 280 16.25 -5.07 -9.71
C PHE A 280 16.65 -3.62 -9.95
N LEU A 281 16.15 -2.74 -9.08
CA LEU A 281 16.47 -1.32 -9.05
C LEU A 281 17.37 -1.03 -7.83
N VAL A 282 18.47 -0.33 -8.11
CA VAL A 282 19.41 0.21 -7.12
C VAL A 282 20.10 1.41 -7.77
N ASP A 283 20.60 2.34 -6.97
CA ASP A 283 21.22 3.56 -7.50
C ASP A 283 22.48 3.26 -8.33
N GLU A 284 22.72 4.09 -9.36
CA GLU A 284 23.77 3.85 -10.36
C GLU A 284 25.20 3.87 -9.76
N ASP A 285 25.39 4.55 -8.64
CA ASP A 285 26.68 4.68 -7.96
C ASP A 285 26.98 3.54 -6.96
N VAL A 286 26.00 2.66 -6.72
CA VAL A 286 26.18 1.49 -5.85
C VAL A 286 27.19 0.51 -6.48
N VAL A 287 28.15 0.10 -5.67
CA VAL A 287 29.15 -0.91 -6.03
C VAL A 287 28.57 -2.31 -5.76
N ILE A 288 28.44 -3.10 -6.81
CA ILE A 288 27.92 -4.46 -6.73
C ILE A 288 29.05 -5.39 -6.34
N GLN A 289 28.90 -6.05 -5.19
CA GLN A 289 29.85 -7.01 -4.68
C GLN A 289 29.40 -8.43 -4.98
N ILE A 290 30.36 -9.24 -5.45
CA ILE A 290 30.13 -10.65 -5.74
C ILE A 290 31.29 -11.46 -5.16
N ALA A 291 30.99 -12.51 -4.41
CA ALA A 291 32.02 -13.39 -3.85
C ALA A 291 32.90 -13.96 -4.96
N LYS A 292 34.21 -13.77 -4.87
CA LYS A 292 35.19 -14.17 -5.90
C LYS A 292 35.08 -15.63 -6.34
N ARG A 293 34.72 -16.52 -5.40
CA ARG A 293 34.51 -17.96 -5.68
C ARG A 293 33.34 -18.25 -6.63
N ARG A 294 32.50 -17.26 -6.93
CA ARG A 294 31.30 -17.35 -7.77
C ARG A 294 31.50 -16.68 -9.14
N GLU A 295 32.69 -16.19 -9.47
CA GLU A 295 32.98 -15.50 -10.73
C GLU A 295 32.61 -16.33 -11.97
N GLN A 296 32.92 -17.63 -11.96
CA GLN A 296 32.54 -18.53 -13.07
C GLN A 296 31.02 -18.73 -13.15
N ASN A 297 30.33 -18.82 -12.01
CA ASN A 297 28.88 -18.97 -11.95
C ASN A 297 28.17 -17.78 -12.59
N VAL A 298 28.68 -16.55 -12.44
CA VAL A 298 28.07 -15.35 -13.03
C VAL A 298 27.96 -15.48 -14.55
N VAL A 299 29.02 -15.96 -15.21
CA VAL A 299 29.03 -16.17 -16.67
C VAL A 299 28.01 -17.22 -17.09
N GLU A 300 27.93 -18.32 -16.34
CA GLU A 300 26.96 -19.40 -16.60
C GLU A 300 25.52 -18.91 -16.42
N ILE A 301 25.26 -18.18 -15.34
CA ILE A 301 23.94 -17.64 -14.97
C ILE A 301 23.44 -16.64 -16.03
N ILE A 302 24.28 -15.69 -16.44
CA ILE A 302 23.95 -14.72 -17.49
C ILE A 302 23.67 -15.41 -18.84
N GLY A 303 24.27 -16.58 -19.07
CA GLY A 303 24.04 -17.38 -20.27
C GLY A 303 22.70 -18.10 -20.30
N ILE A 304 21.95 -18.15 -19.19
CA ILE A 304 20.65 -18.81 -19.12
C ILE A 304 19.62 -17.93 -19.85
N PRO A 305 18.95 -18.44 -20.90
CA PRO A 305 17.93 -17.68 -21.60
C PRO A 305 16.70 -17.49 -20.72
N ASP A 306 16.15 -16.27 -20.73
CA ASP A 306 14.89 -16.00 -20.07
C ASP A 306 13.75 -16.82 -20.71
N LYS A 307 12.79 -17.21 -19.88
CA LYS A 307 11.57 -17.92 -20.30
C LYS A 307 10.39 -16.98 -20.13
N VAL A 308 9.46 -17.02 -21.07
CA VAL A 308 8.16 -16.38 -20.88
C VAL A 308 7.30 -17.27 -19.99
N ILE A 309 6.68 -16.71 -18.96
CA ILE A 309 5.72 -17.41 -18.11
C ILE A 309 4.32 -16.86 -18.40
N ASP A 310 3.47 -17.68 -19.02
CA ASP A 310 2.11 -17.30 -19.44
C ASP A 310 1.06 -17.49 -18.31
N ASP A 311 1.35 -18.32 -17.30
CA ASP A 311 0.39 -18.79 -16.28
C ASP A 311 0.65 -18.17 -14.88
N HIS A 312 1.00 -16.88 -14.80
CA HIS A 312 1.24 -16.22 -13.51
C HIS A 312 -0.07 -15.66 -12.90
N ASP A 313 -0.50 -16.21 -11.76
CA ASP A 313 -1.68 -15.78 -10.98
C ASP A 313 -1.40 -14.58 -10.03
N GLY A 314 -0.46 -13.71 -10.38
CA GLY A 314 -0.14 -12.50 -9.58
C GLY A 314 -0.95 -11.28 -9.97
N HIS A 315 -0.77 -10.18 -9.23
CA HIS A 315 -1.57 -8.95 -9.41
C HIS A 315 -1.33 -8.21 -10.73
N PHE A 316 -0.23 -8.49 -11.41
CA PHE A 316 0.07 -7.93 -12.72
C PHE A 316 -0.23 -8.99 -13.80
N ALA A 317 -0.96 -8.65 -14.85
CA ALA A 317 -1.31 -9.57 -15.93
C ALA A 317 -0.59 -9.12 -17.22
N ILE A 318 0.70 -9.44 -17.33
CA ILE A 318 1.56 -9.04 -18.45
C ILE A 318 2.41 -10.26 -18.87
N GLU A 319 2.84 -10.33 -20.13
CA GLU A 319 3.86 -11.30 -20.57
C GLU A 319 5.18 -11.06 -19.82
N TYR A 320 5.52 -11.94 -18.88
CA TYR A 320 6.72 -11.82 -18.07
C TYR A 320 7.91 -12.50 -18.73
N GLU A 321 9.06 -11.81 -18.80
CA GLU A 321 10.34 -12.47 -19.06
C GLU A 321 10.96 -12.86 -17.71
N PHE A 322 11.13 -14.17 -17.48
CA PHE A 322 11.68 -14.75 -16.26
C PHE A 322 13.10 -15.27 -16.49
N GLY A 323 14.06 -14.80 -15.69
CA GLY A 323 15.41 -15.35 -15.71
C GLY A 323 16.44 -14.45 -15.05
N HIS A 324 17.62 -14.35 -15.67
CA HIS A 324 18.82 -13.77 -15.06
C HIS A 324 19.37 -12.55 -15.80
N LYS A 325 18.62 -12.02 -16.77
CA LYS A 325 18.96 -10.78 -17.46
C LYS A 325 19.11 -9.60 -16.50
N TRP A 326 18.42 -9.63 -15.35
CA TRP A 326 18.60 -8.67 -14.27
C TRP A 326 20.06 -8.58 -13.82
N LEU A 327 20.76 -9.72 -13.67
CA LEU A 327 22.14 -9.77 -13.20
C LEU A 327 23.07 -9.18 -14.25
N LYS A 328 22.80 -9.47 -15.53
CA LYS A 328 23.55 -8.87 -16.64
C LYS A 328 23.38 -7.35 -16.64
N ASN A 329 22.14 -6.87 -16.56
CA ASN A 329 21.86 -5.44 -16.54
C ASN A 329 22.58 -4.76 -15.37
N LEU A 330 22.46 -5.32 -14.17
CA LEU A 330 23.08 -4.81 -12.95
C LEU A 330 24.62 -4.72 -13.08
N ILE A 331 25.26 -5.74 -13.67
CA ILE A 331 26.72 -5.74 -13.92
C ILE A 331 27.12 -4.75 -15.02
N ASP A 332 26.30 -4.60 -16.05
CA ASP A 332 26.58 -3.70 -17.18
C ASP A 332 26.38 -2.22 -16.78
N THR A 333 25.54 -1.93 -15.77
CA THR A 333 25.22 -0.56 -15.32
C THR A 333 26.03 -0.10 -14.11
N ASN A 334 26.53 -1.01 -13.27
CA ASN A 334 27.19 -0.65 -12.02
C ASN A 334 28.66 -1.08 -11.97
N ARG A 335 29.44 -0.47 -11.08
CA ARG A 335 30.80 -0.96 -10.77
C ARG A 335 30.69 -2.30 -10.03
N VAL A 336 31.48 -3.28 -10.48
CA VAL A 336 31.54 -4.61 -9.82
C VAL A 336 32.86 -4.79 -9.06
N GLU A 337 32.76 -5.34 -7.85
CA GLU A 337 33.88 -5.77 -7.02
C GLU A 337 33.79 -7.25 -6.65
N TRP A 338 34.93 -7.93 -6.72
CA TRP A 338 35.05 -9.33 -6.31
C TRP A 338 35.57 -9.41 -4.88
N ILE A 339 34.73 -9.88 -3.94
CA ILE A 339 35.04 -9.93 -2.50
C ILE A 339 35.43 -11.32 -2.00
#